data_AF-A0A0E9XAC8-F1
#
_entry.id   AF-A0A0E9XAC8-F1
#
_cell.length_a   1.000
_cell.length_b   1.000
_cell.length_c   1.000
_cell.angle_alpha   90.00
_cell.angle_beta   90.00
_cell.angle_gamma   90.00
#
_symmetry.space_group_name_H-M   'P 1'
#
loop_
_entity.id
_entity.type
_entity.pdbx_description
1 polymer ?
#
loop_
_entity_poly.entity_id
_entity_poly.type
_entity_poly.pdbx_seq_one_letter_code
_entity_poly.pdbx_strand_id
1 'polypeptide(L)'
;MGYMMAKKHLEINPDHPIVQTLRQKADVDKNDKAVKDLVILLFETALLSSGFSLDDPQTHSNRIYRMIKLGLGIDDDDVPAEEPETVAVPEEIPPLEGDDDASRMEEVD
;
A
#
# COMPACT_ATOMS: atom_id res chain seq x y z
N MET A 1 -25.03 2.42 -2.66
CA MET A 1 -24.11 2.07 -3.77
C MET A 1 -23.09 1.00 -3.33
N GLY A 2 -23.50 -0.07 -2.64
CA GLY A 2 -22.55 -0.99 -1.95
C GLY A 2 -22.55 -2.44 -2.43
N TYR A 3 -23.22 -2.75 -3.54
CA TYR A 3 -23.53 -4.13 -3.94
C TYR A 3 -22.81 -4.61 -5.22
N MET A 4 -21.67 -4.00 -5.58
CA MET A 4 -20.89 -4.42 -6.78
C MET A 4 -19.36 -4.47 -6.57
N MET A 5 -18.88 -4.80 -5.37
CA MET A 5 -17.48 -5.27 -5.27
C MET A 5 -17.43 -6.77 -5.52
N ALA A 6 -16.96 -7.15 -6.71
CA ALA A 6 -16.62 -8.54 -6.99
C ALA A 6 -15.47 -8.99 -6.07
N LYS A 7 -15.54 -10.24 -5.60
CA LYS A 7 -14.41 -10.84 -4.87
C LYS A 7 -13.23 -10.99 -5.82
N LYS A 8 -12.05 -10.62 -5.35
CA LYS A 8 -10.79 -10.81 -6.07
C LYS A 8 -10.26 -12.21 -5.77
N HIS A 9 -9.74 -12.89 -6.78
CA HIS A 9 -9.09 -14.18 -6.64
C HIS A 9 -7.58 -14.01 -6.82
N LEU A 10 -6.78 -14.52 -5.88
CA LEU A 10 -5.32 -14.55 -6.01
C LEU A 10 -4.94 -15.86 -6.70
N GLU A 11 -4.52 -15.77 -7.95
CA GLU A 11 -3.98 -16.91 -8.69
C GLU A 11 -2.49 -17.11 -8.35
N ILE A 12 -2.06 -18.37 -8.23
CA ILE A 12 -0.70 -18.73 -7.82
C ILE A 12 -0.07 -19.61 -8.90
N ASN A 13 1.18 -19.30 -9.28
CA ASN A 13 1.99 -20.15 -10.15
C ASN A 13 2.74 -21.21 -9.32
N PRO A 14 2.40 -22.51 -9.42
CA PRO A 14 3.04 -23.59 -8.65
C PRO A 14 4.51 -23.84 -9.04
N ASP A 15 4.91 -23.43 -10.26
CA ASP A 15 6.27 -23.65 -10.76
C ASP A 15 7.25 -22.54 -10.31
N HIS A 16 6.74 -21.49 -9.66
CA HIS A 16 7.58 -20.39 -9.20
C HIS A 16 8.38 -20.79 -7.95
N PRO A 17 9.72 -20.60 -7.92
CA PRO A 17 10.56 -21.00 -6.79
C PRO A 17 10.11 -20.43 -5.43
N ILE A 18 9.62 -19.19 -5.42
CA ILE A 18 9.08 -18.54 -4.20
C ILE A 18 7.88 -19.32 -3.65
N VAL A 19 6.94 -19.73 -4.51
CA VAL A 19 5.74 -20.48 -4.10
C VAL A 19 6.12 -21.85 -3.55
N GLN A 20 7.05 -22.54 -4.20
CA GLN A 20 7.55 -23.84 -3.72
C GLN A 20 8.22 -23.71 -2.35
N THR A 21 9.04 -22.67 -2.17
CA THR A 21 9.72 -22.40 -0.89
C THR A 21 8.72 -22.05 0.20
N LEU A 22 7.72 -21.22 -0.10
CA LEU A 22 6.64 -20.89 0.82
C LEU A 22 5.86 -22.13 1.26
N ARG A 23 5.56 -23.05 0.32
CA ARG A 23 4.91 -24.32 0.64
C ARG A 23 5.74 -25.12 1.63
N GLN A 24 7.03 -25.33 1.34
CA GLN A 24 7.92 -26.09 2.20
C GLN A 24 8.02 -25.47 3.61
N LYS A 25 8.12 -24.15 3.71
CA LYS A 25 8.14 -23.45 5.01
C LYS A 25 6.82 -23.59 5.76
N ALA A 26 5.69 -23.48 5.08
CA ALA A 26 4.37 -23.65 5.68
C ALA A 26 4.11 -25.10 6.15
N ASP A 27 4.66 -26.09 5.45
CA ASP A 27 4.60 -27.51 5.84
C ASP A 27 5.39 -27.77 7.14
N VAL A 28 6.48 -27.03 7.37
CA VAL A 28 7.28 -27.11 8.60
C VAL A 28 6.61 -26.38 9.77
N ASP A 29 6.22 -25.12 9.56
CA ASP A 29 5.48 -24.34 10.55
C ASP A 29 4.48 -23.38 9.89
N LYS A 30 3.21 -23.74 9.95
CA LYS A 30 2.08 -22.91 9.49
C LYS A 30 1.90 -21.62 10.30
N ASN A 31 2.52 -21.51 11.47
CA ASN A 31 2.43 -20.36 12.35
C ASN A 31 3.64 -19.43 12.27
N ASP A 32 4.63 -19.73 11.43
CA ASP A 32 5.79 -18.88 11.21
C ASP A 32 5.32 -17.48 10.77
N LYS A 33 5.63 -16.49 11.62
CA LYS A 33 5.26 -15.10 11.41
C LYS A 33 5.90 -14.53 10.14
N ALA A 34 7.16 -14.88 9.86
CA ALA A 34 7.86 -14.39 8.68
C ALA A 34 7.23 -14.94 7.39
N VAL A 35 6.78 -16.20 7.40
CA VAL A 35 6.06 -16.81 6.27
C VAL A 35 4.72 -16.10 6.04
N LYS A 36 3.95 -15.85 7.11
CA LYS A 36 2.67 -15.11 7.01
C LYS A 36 2.87 -13.70 6.47
N ASP A 37 3.88 -12.99 6.98
CA ASP A 37 4.21 -11.64 6.50
C ASP A 37 4.61 -11.67 5.02
N LEU A 38 5.43 -12.64 4.58
CA LEU A 38 5.81 -12.77 3.18
C LEU A 38 4.60 -13.06 2.26
N VAL A 39 3.65 -13.88 2.70
CA VAL A 39 2.42 -14.17 1.94
C VAL A 39 1.56 -12.92 1.78
N ILE A 40 1.40 -12.12 2.85
CA ILE A 40 0.64 -10.86 2.76
C ILE A 40 1.34 -9.87 1.83
N LEU A 41 2.67 -9.76 1.92
CA LEU A 41 3.45 -8.90 1.03
C LEU A 41 3.25 -9.29 -0.44
N LEU A 42 3.33 -10.59 -0.76
CA LEU A 42 3.06 -11.11 -2.11
C LEU A 42 1.65 -10.76 -2.60
N PHE A 43 0.64 -10.89 -1.73
CA PHE A 43 -0.73 -10.53 -2.07
C PHE A 43 -0.87 -9.03 -2.40
N GLU A 44 -0.32 -8.15 -1.56
CA GLU A 44 -0.37 -6.70 -1.78
C GLU A 44 0.40 -6.27 -3.03
N THR A 45 1.57 -6.88 -3.30
CA THR A 45 2.32 -6.66 -4.53
C THR A 45 1.53 -7.15 -5.76
N ALA A 46 0.87 -8.30 -5.67
CA ALA A 46 0.00 -8.80 -6.74
C ALA A 46 -1.21 -7.88 -6.97
N LEU A 47 -1.79 -7.33 -5.89
CA LEU A 47 -2.89 -6.38 -5.94
C LEU A 47 -2.49 -5.11 -6.70
N LEU A 48 -1.34 -4.52 -6.33
CA LEU A 48 -0.80 -3.32 -6.97
C LEU A 48 -0.46 -3.55 -8.45
N SER A 49 0.28 -4.62 -8.76
CA SER A 49 0.69 -4.95 -10.14
C SER A 49 -0.49 -5.33 -11.05
N SER A 50 -1.59 -5.82 -10.47
CA SER A 50 -2.84 -6.10 -11.18
C SER A 50 -3.74 -4.87 -11.35
N GLY A 51 -3.28 -3.68 -10.95
CA GLY A 51 -4.00 -2.41 -11.13
C GLY A 51 -5.05 -2.11 -10.07
N PHE A 52 -5.02 -2.78 -8.92
CA PHE A 52 -5.90 -2.47 -7.80
C PHE A 52 -5.21 -1.54 -6.79
N SER A 53 -6.01 -0.77 -6.06
CA SER A 53 -5.55 0.04 -4.93
C SER A 53 -5.27 -0.83 -3.70
N LEU A 54 -4.27 -0.43 -2.91
CA LEU A 54 -4.07 -0.95 -1.55
C LEU A 54 -5.10 -0.32 -0.60
N ASP A 55 -5.59 -1.12 0.36
CA ASP A 55 -6.51 -0.62 1.39
C ASP A 55 -5.77 0.25 2.43
N ASP A 56 -4.55 -0.16 2.79
CA ASP A 56 -3.66 0.57 3.72
C ASP A 56 -2.20 0.56 3.24
N PRO A 57 -1.78 1.62 2.52
CA PRO A 57 -0.40 1.76 2.03
C PRO A 57 0.66 1.85 3.15
N GLN A 58 0.29 2.36 4.33
CA GLN A 58 1.24 2.51 5.44
C GLN A 58 1.61 1.15 6.02
N THR A 59 0.60 0.27 6.21
CA THR A 59 0.84 -1.11 6.65
C THR A 59 1.68 -1.89 5.64
N HIS A 60 1.44 -1.72 4.34
CA HIS A 60 2.28 -2.34 3.30
C HIS A 60 3.75 -1.87 3.40
N SER A 61 3.97 -0.56 3.54
CA SER A 61 5.30 0.04 3.68
C SER A 61 6.04 -0.46 4.92
N ASN A 62 5.36 -0.50 6.07
CA ASN A 62 5.91 -1.03 7.32
C ASN A 62 6.37 -2.50 7.18
N ARG A 63 5.62 -3.30 6.41
CA ARG A 63 5.98 -4.70 6.12
C ARG A 63 7.23 -4.79 5.24
N ILE A 64 7.34 -3.94 4.21
CA ILE A 64 8.54 -3.85 3.37
C ILE A 64 9.75 -3.48 4.23
N TYR A 65 9.64 -2.45 5.07
CA TYR A 65 10.74 -2.02 5.93
C TYR A 65 11.20 -3.12 6.88
N ARG A 66 10.26 -3.90 7.45
CA ARG A 66 10.61 -5.06 8.28
C ARG A 66 11.39 -6.11 7.50
N MET A 67 11.00 -6.39 6.26
CA MET A 67 11.71 -7.34 5.40
C MET A 67 13.12 -6.85 5.03
N ILE A 68 13.27 -5.54 4.79
CA ILE A 68 14.57 -4.92 4.55
C ILE A 68 15.46 -5.04 5.79
N LYS A 69 14.94 -4.69 6.98
CA LYS A 69 15.67 -4.83 8.26
C LYS A 69 16.14 -6.27 8.47
N LEU A 70 15.26 -7.26 8.30
CA LEU A 70 15.62 -8.68 8.39
C LEU A 70 16.69 -9.07 7.36
N GLY A 71 16.60 -8.58 6.12
CA GLY A 71 17.60 -8.85 5.08
C GLY A 71 18.96 -8.22 5.35
N LEU A 72 18.98 -7.10 6.08
CA LEU A 72 20.20 -6.39 6.51
C LEU A 72 20.72 -6.85 7.88
N GLY A 73 19.97 -7.70 8.59
CA GLY A 73 20.32 -8.14 9.95
C GLY A 73 20.16 -7.05 11.02
N ILE A 74 19.27 -6.09 10.80
CA ILE A 74 18.94 -5.03 11.76
C ILE A 74 17.81 -5.53 12.66
N ASP A 75 18.02 -5.52 13.97
CA ASP A 75 16.99 -5.89 14.95
C ASP A 75 15.93 -4.79 15.06
N ASP A 76 14.66 -5.20 15.26
CA ASP A 76 13.51 -4.28 15.36
C ASP A 76 13.60 -3.31 16.56
N ASP A 77 14.51 -3.56 17.52
CA ASP A 77 14.78 -2.71 18.70
C ASP A 77 15.74 -1.53 18.42
N ASP A 78 16.40 -1.50 17.25
CA ASP A 78 17.46 -0.52 16.96
C ASP A 78 16.93 0.77 16.28
N VAL A 79 15.60 0.96 16.28
CA VAL A 79 14.97 2.15 15.72
C VAL A 79 14.18 2.84 16.83
N PRO A 80 14.55 4.08 17.21
CA PRO A 80 13.65 4.93 17.99
C PRO A 80 12.30 4.93 17.28
N ALA A 81 11.20 4.83 18.05
CA ALA A 81 9.88 5.05 17.50
C ALA A 81 9.85 6.48 16.91
N GLU A 82 10.13 6.60 15.61
CA GLU A 82 9.91 7.85 14.89
C GLU A 82 8.40 8.04 14.89
N GLU A 83 7.99 8.96 15.77
CA GLU A 83 6.67 9.56 15.79
C GLU A 83 6.28 9.91 14.35
N PRO A 84 5.00 9.74 13.96
CA PRO A 84 4.59 10.09 12.61
C PRO A 84 4.83 11.59 12.40
N GLU A 85 5.93 11.92 11.72
CA GLU A 85 6.11 13.25 11.17
C GLU A 85 4.97 13.44 10.16
N THR A 86 3.97 14.20 10.59
CA THR A 86 2.94 14.74 9.73
C THR A 86 3.65 15.51 8.64
N VAL A 87 3.79 14.91 7.46
CA VAL A 87 4.25 15.61 6.27
C VAL A 87 3.18 16.66 5.97
N ALA A 88 3.37 17.86 6.49
CA ALA A 88 2.56 19.02 6.16
C ALA A 88 2.76 19.26 4.67
N VAL A 89 1.72 18.95 3.89
CA VAL A 89 1.62 19.42 2.50
C VAL A 89 1.65 20.95 2.57
N PRO A 90 2.60 21.65 1.93
CA PRO A 90 2.51 23.08 1.82
C PRO A 90 1.39 23.39 0.83
N GLU A 91 0.19 23.71 1.32
CA GLU A 91 -0.80 24.48 0.55
C GLU A 91 -0.27 25.91 0.39
N GLU A 92 0.62 26.11 -0.59
CA GLU A 92 0.92 27.43 -1.12
C GLU A 92 0.29 27.52 -2.52
N ILE A 93 -1.03 27.70 -2.55
CA ILE A 93 -1.71 28.27 -3.72
C ILE A 93 -1.80 29.78 -3.42
N PRO A 94 -1.11 30.65 -4.18
CA PRO A 94 -1.19 32.09 -3.96
C PRO A 94 -2.61 32.59 -4.24
N PRO A 95 -3.14 33.56 -3.49
CA PRO A 95 -4.45 34.13 -3.77
C PRO A 95 -4.38 34.89 -5.10
N LEU A 96 -5.23 34.52 -6.05
CA LEU A 96 -5.46 35.30 -7.26
C LEU A 96 -6.33 36.51 -6.89
N GLU A 97 -5.69 37.65 -6.59
CA GLU A 97 -6.33 38.95 -6.69
C GLU A 97 -6.33 39.38 -8.16
N GLY A 98 -7.52 39.45 -8.74
CA GLY A 98 -7.79 39.90 -10.11
C GLY A 98 -9.23 40.39 -10.21
N ASP A 99 -9.36 41.69 -9.98
CA ASP A 99 -10.51 42.58 -10.13
C ASP A 99 -11.58 42.21 -11.17
N ASP A 100 -12.82 42.42 -10.71
CA ASP A 100 -13.92 43.14 -11.35
C ASP A 100 -14.36 42.87 -12.81
N ASP A 101 -15.69 42.84 -12.93
CA ASP A 101 -16.50 43.17 -14.10
C ASP A 101 -16.82 42.04 -15.11
N ALA A 102 -17.95 41.36 -14.86
CA ALA A 102 -18.96 41.10 -15.88
C ALA A 102 -20.24 40.50 -15.27
N SER A 103 -20.96 41.29 -14.48
CA SER A 103 -22.42 41.12 -14.41
C SER A 103 -22.99 41.57 -15.75
N ARG A 104 -23.29 40.64 -16.66
CA ARG A 104 -24.23 40.92 -17.75
C ARG A 104 -24.95 39.66 -18.22
N MET A 105 -26.17 39.53 -17.70
CA MET A 105 -27.33 38.88 -18.31
C MET A 105 -27.25 38.73 -19.82
N GLU A 106 -27.54 37.52 -20.31
CA GLU A 106 -28.41 37.35 -21.48
C GLU A 106 -29.12 35.99 -21.40
N GLU A 107 -30.41 36.03 -21.05
CA GLU A 107 -31.36 35.02 -21.50
C GLU A 107 -31.42 35.10 -23.03
N VAL A 108 -31.28 33.97 -23.72
CA VAL A 108 -31.63 33.86 -25.14
C VAL A 108 -32.40 32.56 -25.37
N ASP A 109 -33.71 32.75 -25.58
CA ASP A 109 -34.82 31.90 -26.08
C ASP A 109 -34.87 30.39 -25.76
#